data_AF-A0A7S2L7K0-F1
#
_entry.id   AF-A0A7S2L7K0-F1
#
_cell.length_a   1.000
_cell.length_b   1.000
_cell.length_c   1.000
_cell.angle_alpha   90.00
_cell.angle_beta   90.00
_cell.angle_gamma   90.00
#
_symmetry.space_group_name_H-M   'P 1'
#
loop_
_entity.id
_entity.type
_entity.pdbx_description
1 polymer ?
#
loop_
_entity_poly.entity_id
_entity_poly.type
_entity_poly.pdbx_seq_one_letter_code
_entity_poly.pdbx_strand_id
1 'polypeptide(L)'
;IGTTKKADDGNIFGEEEESGSSSANDSWMASSDEKKQTRQAKPLRCWYQSSFLSSIVFQLSHFRNDAERRDLISIGAAAGFAAAFGAPVGGVLFSLEEASTFFANQMLWKSLLATAIATFCIAVFSGNLTNFSVISLGDISTPNDMVLHRRLEEVPFYVIMGVGGGTLGALFNAVWKSMNKRRKIIYLRYTSDKKR
;
A
#
# COMPACT_ATOMS: atom_id res chain seq x y z
N ILE A 1 39.58 46.70 -19.14
CA ILE A 1 39.30 48.08 -18.67
C ILE A 1 37.82 48.33 -18.91
N GLY A 2 37.10 48.72 -17.86
CA GLY A 2 35.71 48.32 -17.62
C GLY A 2 34.60 49.11 -18.31
N THR A 3 33.38 48.61 -18.03
CA THR A 3 32.07 49.25 -18.21
C THR A 3 31.27 48.84 -16.96
N THR A 4 31.05 49.66 -15.92
CA THR A 4 29.98 50.70 -15.75
C THR A 4 28.60 50.19 -16.20
N LYS A 5 27.45 50.37 -15.52
CA LYS A 5 27.01 51.06 -14.29
C LYS A 5 25.51 50.71 -14.06
N LYS A 6 25.05 50.62 -12.80
CA LYS A 6 23.72 50.96 -12.19
C LYS A 6 23.41 49.96 -11.07
N ALA A 7 23.52 50.25 -9.77
CA ALA A 7 23.12 51.39 -8.94
C ALA A 7 21.61 51.50 -8.68
N ASP A 8 21.33 51.61 -7.39
CA ASP A 8 20.13 52.08 -6.68
C ASP A 8 19.12 51.00 -6.25
N ASP A 9 18.57 50.98 -5.04
CA ASP A 9 18.85 51.51 -3.70
C ASP A 9 17.60 51.14 -2.88
N GLY A 10 17.70 51.02 -1.55
CA GLY A 10 16.50 51.06 -0.70
C GLY A 10 16.47 50.06 0.44
N ASN A 11 17.50 50.10 1.29
CA ASN A 11 17.35 49.70 2.69
C ASN A 11 16.54 50.78 3.43
N ILE A 12 15.43 50.40 4.06
CA ILE A 12 14.73 51.22 5.07
C ILE A 12 14.66 50.38 6.34
N PHE A 13 15.38 50.87 7.36
CA PHE A 13 15.13 50.84 8.80
C PHE A 13 14.57 49.56 9.45
N GLY A 14 15.14 49.01 10.53
CA GLY A 14 16.09 49.52 11.51
C GLY A 14 16.20 48.50 12.66
N GLU A 15 17.26 48.67 13.45
CA GLU A 15 17.67 47.95 14.67
C GLU A 15 16.51 47.68 15.66
N GLU A 16 16.51 46.66 16.54
CA GLU A 16 17.51 46.32 17.55
C GLU A 16 17.50 44.82 17.92
N GLU A 17 18.67 44.35 18.36
CA GLU A 17 18.93 43.06 19.01
C GLU A 17 18.31 42.98 20.41
N GLU A 18 17.87 41.79 20.84
CA GLU A 18 18.51 41.17 22.02
C GLU A 18 18.31 39.65 22.06
N SER A 19 19.46 38.97 21.92
CA SER A 19 19.95 37.74 22.54
C SER A 19 19.00 36.79 23.31
N GLY A 20 19.15 35.48 23.07
CA GLY A 20 18.69 34.48 24.04
C GLY A 20 18.58 33.04 23.55
N SER A 21 19.70 32.39 23.26
CA SER A 21 19.91 30.94 23.42
C SER A 21 18.90 29.94 22.81
N SER A 22 19.25 29.34 21.65
CA SER A 22 19.19 27.88 21.47
C SER A 22 19.76 27.48 20.11
N SER A 23 21.06 27.71 19.95
CA SER A 23 21.89 27.06 18.93
C SER A 23 22.10 25.59 19.32
N ALA A 24 21.09 24.74 19.09
CA ALA A 24 21.20 23.29 19.33
C ALA A 24 20.16 22.43 18.60
N ASN A 25 19.01 22.97 18.21
CA ASN A 25 17.88 22.13 17.75
C ASN A 25 17.78 21.95 16.23
N ASP A 26 18.43 22.80 15.44
CA ASP A 26 18.28 22.77 13.97
C ASP A 26 19.29 21.85 13.28
N SER A 27 20.34 21.42 13.99
CA SER A 27 21.35 20.48 13.46
C SER A 27 20.87 19.03 13.40
N TRP A 28 19.78 18.67 14.11
CA TRP A 28 19.29 17.28 14.22
C TRP A 28 18.25 16.91 13.16
N MET A 29 17.63 17.89 12.50
CA MET A 29 16.70 17.67 11.39
C MET A 29 17.43 17.52 10.05
N ALA A 30 18.52 18.25 9.82
CA ALA A 30 19.29 18.16 8.57
C ALA A 30 20.22 16.92 8.47
N SER A 31 20.50 16.22 9.58
CA SER A 31 21.36 15.02 9.58
C SER A 31 20.59 13.70 9.36
N SER A 32 19.25 13.72 9.35
CA SER A 32 18.43 12.52 9.21
C SER A 32 18.05 12.19 7.76
N ASP A 33 18.17 13.14 6.84
CA ASP A 33 17.87 12.92 5.42
C ASP A 33 19.10 12.41 4.63
N GLU A 34 20.32 12.85 4.97
CA GLU A 34 21.54 12.37 4.30
C GLU A 34 21.87 10.90 4.62
N LYS A 35 21.35 10.35 5.73
CA LYS A 35 21.61 8.96 6.15
C LYS A 35 20.59 7.93 5.65
N LYS A 36 19.62 8.33 4.83
CA LYS A 36 18.67 7.39 4.19
C LYS A 36 19.02 7.04 2.74
N GLN A 37 19.89 7.80 2.07
CA GLN A 37 20.24 7.57 0.66
C GLN A 37 21.41 6.58 0.44
N THR A 38 22.10 6.10 1.48
CA THR A 38 23.29 5.22 1.37
C THR A 38 23.18 3.88 2.11
N ARG A 39 21.97 3.40 2.43
CA ARG A 39 21.78 1.96 2.68
C ARG A 39 21.75 1.21 1.35
N GLN A 40 22.90 1.20 0.69
CA GLN A 40 23.28 0.15 -0.24
C GLN A 40 22.93 -1.19 0.42
N ALA A 41 22.05 -1.93 -0.24
CA ALA A 41 21.63 -3.25 0.18
C ALA A 41 22.88 -4.11 0.41
N LYS A 42 23.08 -4.56 1.66
CA LYS A 42 24.01 -5.64 1.95
C LYS A 42 23.50 -6.86 1.19
N PRO A 43 24.29 -7.49 0.30
CA PRO A 43 23.84 -8.70 -0.38
C PRO A 43 23.73 -9.79 0.68
N LEU A 44 22.49 -10.11 1.06
CA LEU A 44 22.16 -11.28 1.86
C LEU A 44 22.52 -12.51 1.03
N ARG A 45 23.74 -12.99 1.28
CA ARG A 45 24.26 -14.26 0.77
C ARG A 45 23.37 -15.40 1.27
N CYS A 46 23.17 -16.36 0.35
CA CYS A 46 22.82 -17.76 0.62
C CYS A 46 21.35 -18.03 1.03
N TRP A 47 20.47 -18.13 0.02
CA TRP A 47 19.45 -19.17 -0.16
C TRP A 47 19.08 -19.17 -1.64
N TYR A 48 19.99 -19.66 -2.50
CA TYR A 48 19.77 -19.63 -3.94
C TYR A 48 20.30 -20.88 -4.62
N GLN A 49 19.66 -22.00 -4.33
CA GLN A 49 20.02 -23.32 -4.86
C GLN A 49 19.23 -23.69 -6.12
N SER A 50 18.60 -22.73 -6.80
CA SER A 50 17.96 -22.96 -8.10
C SER A 50 18.36 -21.87 -9.10
N SER A 51 18.99 -22.29 -10.20
CA SER A 51 19.48 -21.42 -11.29
C SER A 51 18.38 -20.53 -11.88
N PHE A 52 17.14 -21.01 -11.85
CA PHE A 52 15.98 -20.32 -12.41
C PHE A 52 15.61 -19.05 -11.64
N LEU A 53 15.52 -19.18 -10.32
CA LEU A 53 15.13 -18.09 -9.47
C LEU A 53 16.22 -16.97 -9.58
N SER A 54 17.49 -17.30 -9.84
CA SER A 54 18.62 -16.35 -9.74
C SER A 54 18.60 -15.44 -10.95
N SER A 55 18.32 -16.03 -12.12
CA SER A 55 18.02 -15.31 -13.35
C SER A 55 16.80 -14.40 -13.22
N ILE A 56 15.76 -14.82 -12.50
CA ILE A 56 14.59 -13.97 -12.23
C ILE A 56 14.97 -12.77 -11.36
N VAL A 57 15.71 -12.98 -10.27
CA VAL A 57 16.14 -11.88 -9.39
C VAL A 57 17.11 -10.93 -10.09
N PHE A 58 17.97 -11.46 -10.96
CA PHE A 58 18.84 -10.63 -11.80
C PHE A 58 18.04 -9.81 -12.82
N GLN A 59 17.02 -10.38 -13.45
CA GLN A 59 16.09 -9.63 -14.33
C GLN A 59 15.31 -8.54 -13.55
N LEU A 60 14.86 -8.85 -12.33
CA LEU A 60 14.23 -7.87 -11.46
C LEU A 60 15.17 -6.74 -11.02
N SER A 61 16.48 -6.99 -10.97
CA SER A 61 17.47 -5.96 -10.65
C SER A 61 17.61 -4.87 -11.73
N HIS A 62 17.17 -5.17 -12.96
CA HIS A 62 17.12 -4.21 -14.06
C HIS A 62 15.96 -3.20 -13.90
N PHE A 63 14.87 -3.60 -13.24
CA PHE A 63 13.73 -2.74 -12.88
C PHE A 63 14.03 -1.89 -11.63
N ARG A 64 15.08 -1.06 -11.70
CA ARG A 64 15.55 -0.20 -10.60
C ARG A 64 14.75 1.09 -10.44
N ASN A 65 13.76 1.33 -11.31
CA ASN A 65 12.89 2.49 -11.19
C ASN A 65 11.87 2.29 -10.07
N ASP A 66 11.79 3.24 -9.13
CA ASP A 66 10.87 3.17 -7.99
C ASP A 66 9.40 3.13 -8.42
N ALA A 67 9.07 3.72 -9.57
CA ALA A 67 7.72 3.67 -10.14
C ALA A 67 7.37 2.24 -10.58
N GLU A 68 8.17 1.64 -11.46
CA GLU A 68 7.93 0.28 -11.95
C GLU A 68 7.96 -0.76 -10.82
N ARG A 69 8.80 -0.57 -9.81
CA ARG A 69 8.82 -1.43 -8.62
C ARG A 69 7.50 -1.40 -7.87
N ARG A 70 6.89 -0.23 -7.69
CA ARG A 70 5.58 -0.09 -7.03
C ARG A 70 4.49 -0.76 -7.85
N ASP A 71 4.52 -0.58 -9.16
CA ASP A 71 3.57 -1.19 -10.09
C ASP A 71 3.63 -2.71 -10.04
N LEU A 72 4.84 -3.28 -10.04
CA LEU A 72 5.04 -4.74 -9.95
C LEU A 72 4.55 -5.30 -8.61
N ILE A 73 4.78 -4.60 -7.49
CA ILE A 73 4.30 -5.02 -6.17
C ILE A 73 2.77 -4.97 -6.12
N SER A 74 2.15 -3.92 -6.66
CA SER A 74 0.70 -3.77 -6.75
C SER A 74 0.06 -4.85 -7.62
N ILE A 75 0.65 -5.16 -8.79
CA ILE A 75 0.21 -6.25 -9.66
C ILE A 75 0.34 -7.60 -8.95
N GLY A 76 1.43 -7.82 -8.21
CA GLY A 76 1.63 -9.03 -7.41
C GLY A 76 0.61 -9.19 -6.29
N ALA A 77 0.29 -8.12 -5.57
CA ALA A 77 -0.75 -8.12 -4.54
C ALA A 77 -2.14 -8.41 -5.15
N ALA A 78 -2.46 -7.80 -6.30
CA ALA A 78 -3.68 -8.09 -7.05
C ALA A 78 -3.77 -9.58 -7.43
N ALA A 79 -2.69 -10.13 -8.00
CA ALA A 79 -2.61 -11.53 -8.43
C ALA A 79 -2.79 -12.49 -7.25
N GLY A 80 -2.21 -12.18 -6.09
CA GLY A 80 -2.39 -12.95 -4.86
C GLY A 80 -3.84 -12.92 -4.34
N PHE A 81 -4.48 -11.75 -4.35
CA PHE A 81 -5.90 -11.63 -3.99
C PHE A 81 -6.78 -12.45 -4.94
N ALA A 82 -6.58 -12.28 -6.25
CA ALA A 82 -7.30 -13.01 -7.28
C ALA A 82 -7.12 -14.52 -7.10
N ALA A 83 -5.90 -14.98 -6.83
CA ALA A 83 -5.57 -16.36 -6.52
C ALA A 83 -6.30 -16.91 -5.29
N ALA A 84 -6.38 -16.13 -4.20
CA ALA A 84 -6.99 -16.56 -2.95
C ALA A 84 -8.52 -16.69 -3.04
N PHE A 85 -9.18 -15.80 -3.80
CA PHE A 85 -10.63 -15.72 -3.86
C PHE A 85 -11.23 -16.26 -5.17
N GLY A 86 -10.41 -16.51 -6.18
CA GLY A 86 -10.85 -16.93 -7.51
C GLY A 86 -11.56 -15.82 -8.31
N ALA A 87 -11.28 -14.56 -7.99
CA ALA A 87 -11.93 -13.39 -8.60
C ALA A 87 -10.89 -12.45 -9.26
N PRO A 88 -10.58 -12.61 -10.57
CA PRO A 88 -9.51 -11.85 -11.22
C PRO A 88 -9.79 -10.35 -11.27
N VAL A 89 -11.02 -9.95 -11.64
CA VAL A 89 -11.43 -8.53 -11.69
C VAL A 89 -11.47 -7.92 -10.28
N GLY A 90 -11.91 -8.68 -9.28
CA GLY A 90 -11.93 -8.26 -7.88
C GLY A 90 -10.53 -7.97 -7.34
N GLY A 91 -9.54 -8.79 -7.69
CA GLY A 91 -8.14 -8.56 -7.30
C GLY A 91 -7.53 -7.30 -7.90
N VAL A 92 -7.88 -6.98 -9.15
CA VAL A 92 -7.46 -5.72 -9.79
C VAL A 92 -8.11 -4.52 -9.11
N LEU A 93 -9.43 -4.56 -8.86
CA LEU A 93 -10.16 -3.48 -8.19
C LEU A 93 -9.67 -3.24 -6.77
N PHE A 94 -9.40 -4.30 -6.00
CA PHE A 94 -8.81 -4.19 -4.67
C PHE A 94 -7.45 -3.50 -4.70
N SER A 95 -6.60 -3.88 -5.66
CA SER A 95 -5.29 -3.23 -5.81
C SER A 95 -5.41 -1.79 -6.32
N LEU A 96 -6.42 -1.45 -7.12
CA LEU A 96 -6.69 -0.07 -7.52
C LEU A 96 -7.09 0.81 -6.34
N GLU A 97 -7.96 0.29 -5.47
CA GLU A 97 -8.45 0.97 -4.26
C GLU A 97 -7.32 1.24 -3.27
N GLU A 98 -6.43 0.27 -3.04
CA GLU A 98 -5.36 0.38 -2.04
C GLU A 98 -4.07 1.01 -2.60
N ALA A 99 -3.73 0.79 -3.88
CA ALA A 99 -2.41 1.11 -4.41
C ALA A 99 -2.31 2.45 -5.15
N SER A 100 -3.38 3.26 -5.30
CA SER A 100 -3.25 4.47 -6.12
C SER A 100 -4.05 5.71 -5.78
N THR A 101 -3.42 6.83 -6.12
CA THR A 101 -4.06 8.11 -6.44
C THR A 101 -4.23 8.31 -7.95
N PHE A 102 -3.40 7.67 -8.80
CA PHE A 102 -3.51 7.69 -10.28
C PHE A 102 -2.98 6.37 -10.89
N PHE A 103 -3.81 5.61 -11.61
CA PHE A 103 -3.37 4.46 -12.42
C PHE A 103 -3.33 4.83 -13.91
N ALA A 104 -2.23 4.49 -14.59
CA ALA A 104 -2.18 4.55 -16.04
C ALA A 104 -2.93 3.36 -16.65
N ASN A 105 -3.65 3.57 -17.75
CA ASN A 105 -4.36 2.49 -18.48
C ASN A 105 -3.44 1.32 -18.88
N GLN A 106 -2.14 1.60 -19.06
CA GLN A 106 -1.13 0.58 -19.36
C GLN A 106 -0.86 -0.38 -18.19
N MET A 107 -1.08 0.05 -16.94
CA MET A 107 -0.90 -0.79 -15.77
C MET A 107 -2.11 -1.70 -15.52
N LEU A 108 -3.31 -1.22 -15.87
CA LEU A 108 -4.56 -1.96 -15.72
C LEU A 108 -4.55 -3.27 -16.49
N TRP A 109 -4.22 -3.23 -17.79
CA TRP A 109 -4.22 -4.45 -18.60
C TRP A 109 -3.16 -5.47 -18.14
N LYS A 110 -2.00 -4.98 -17.68
CA LYS A 110 -0.93 -5.83 -17.12
C LYS A 110 -1.40 -6.54 -15.85
N SER A 111 -2.10 -5.81 -14.97
CA SER A 111 -2.67 -6.36 -13.74
C SER A 111 -3.80 -7.36 -14.00
N LEU A 112 -4.65 -7.10 -14.99
CA LEU A 112 -5.74 -7.99 -15.38
C LEU A 112 -5.21 -9.29 -15.98
N LEU A 113 -4.20 -9.21 -16.85
CA LEU A 113 -3.58 -10.40 -17.40
C LEU A 113 -2.90 -11.23 -16.31
N ALA A 114 -2.15 -10.59 -15.41
CA ALA A 114 -1.45 -11.29 -14.33
C ALA A 114 -2.44 -12.00 -13.37
N THR A 115 -3.52 -11.32 -12.98
CA THR A 115 -4.57 -11.88 -12.12
C THR A 115 -5.33 -13.01 -12.80
N ALA A 116 -5.68 -12.86 -14.09
CA ALA A 116 -6.32 -13.91 -14.87
C ALA A 116 -5.46 -15.18 -14.95
N ILE A 117 -4.16 -15.03 -15.25
CA ILE A 117 -3.22 -16.15 -15.28
C ILE A 117 -3.11 -16.80 -13.90
N ALA A 118 -3.00 -16.01 -12.83
CA ALA A 118 -2.95 -16.54 -11.47
C ALA A 118 -4.19 -17.38 -11.13
N THR A 119 -5.39 -16.88 -11.43
CA THR A 119 -6.63 -17.63 -11.23
C THR A 119 -6.71 -18.89 -12.09
N PHE A 120 -6.25 -18.81 -13.35
CA PHE A 120 -6.22 -19.96 -14.25
C PHE A 120 -5.29 -21.05 -13.73
N CYS A 121 -4.08 -20.70 -13.27
CA CYS A 121 -3.14 -21.66 -12.71
C CYS A 121 -3.74 -22.44 -11.54
N ILE A 122 -4.48 -21.77 -10.65
CA ILE A 122 -5.08 -22.43 -9.49
C ILE A 122 -6.34 -23.21 -9.88
N ALA A 123 -7.12 -22.73 -10.85
CA ALA A 123 -8.25 -23.49 -11.40
C ALA A 123 -7.77 -24.79 -12.07
N VAL A 124 -6.65 -24.74 -12.81
CA VAL A 124 -6.01 -25.94 -13.38
C VAL A 124 -5.50 -26.87 -12.29
N PHE A 125 -4.83 -26.33 -11.27
CA PHE A 125 -4.35 -27.13 -10.13
C PHE A 125 -5.48 -27.82 -9.36
N SER A 126 -6.62 -27.15 -9.23
CA SER A 126 -7.80 -27.67 -8.52
C SER A 126 -8.64 -28.64 -9.35
N GLY A 127 -8.37 -28.77 -10.66
CA GLY A 127 -9.06 -29.71 -11.55
C GLY A 127 -10.52 -29.36 -11.86
N ASN A 128 -11.02 -28.20 -11.40
CA ASN A 128 -12.40 -27.77 -11.61
C ASN A 128 -12.42 -26.31 -12.10
N LEU A 129 -12.70 -26.13 -13.40
CA LEU A 129 -12.67 -24.82 -14.05
C LEU A 129 -13.95 -23.99 -13.81
N THR A 130 -15.05 -24.63 -13.41
CA THR A 130 -16.37 -23.98 -13.34
C THR A 130 -16.74 -23.50 -11.93
N ASN A 131 -16.21 -24.13 -10.88
CA ASN A 131 -16.56 -23.85 -9.49
C ASN A 131 -15.32 -23.52 -8.63
N PHE A 132 -14.43 -22.67 -9.14
CA PHE A 132 -13.20 -22.32 -8.42
C PHE A 132 -13.29 -20.97 -7.66
N SER A 133 -14.35 -20.19 -7.85
CA SER A 133 -14.52 -18.92 -7.13
C SER A 133 -15.01 -19.16 -5.70
N VAL A 134 -14.25 -18.69 -4.71
CA VAL A 134 -14.64 -18.67 -3.29
C VAL A 134 -15.82 -17.72 -3.07
N ILE A 135 -16.00 -16.74 -3.95
CA ILE A 135 -17.07 -15.74 -3.92
C ILE A 135 -18.21 -16.12 -4.89
N SER A 136 -18.37 -17.41 -5.24
CA SER A 136 -19.53 -17.84 -6.01
C SER A 136 -20.78 -17.74 -5.14
N LEU A 137 -21.47 -16.60 -5.17
CA LEU A 137 -22.84 -16.51 -4.66
C LEU A 137 -23.68 -17.44 -5.53
N GLY A 138 -24.21 -18.50 -4.92
CA GLY A 138 -24.95 -19.55 -5.63
C GLY A 138 -26.06 -18.98 -6.53
N ASP A 139 -26.43 -19.75 -7.56
CA ASP A 139 -27.46 -19.34 -8.50
C ASP A 139 -28.82 -19.28 -7.77
N ILE A 140 -29.25 -18.05 -7.44
CA ILE A 140 -30.57 -17.81 -6.86
C ILE A 140 -31.56 -17.75 -8.02
N SER A 141 -31.91 -18.92 -8.55
CA SER A 141 -32.93 -19.08 -9.57
C SER A 141 -34.30 -18.70 -8.97
N THR A 142 -34.67 -17.43 -9.11
CA THR A 142 -36.01 -16.95 -8.75
C THR A 142 -36.82 -16.74 -10.04
N PRO A 143 -37.97 -17.42 -10.21
CA PRO A 143 -38.83 -17.19 -11.35
C PRO A 143 -39.60 -15.88 -11.18
N ASN A 144 -39.60 -15.08 -12.25
CA ASN A 144 -40.61 -14.11 -12.66
C ASN A 144 -40.55 -12.66 -12.11
N ASP A 145 -40.46 -11.75 -13.09
CA ASP A 145 -41.01 -10.40 -13.35
C ASP A 145 -41.24 -9.35 -12.24
N MET A 146 -41.26 -9.73 -10.96
CA MET A 146 -41.39 -8.81 -9.82
C MET A 146 -40.12 -8.72 -8.96
N VAL A 147 -39.00 -9.23 -9.48
CA VAL A 147 -37.69 -9.25 -8.81
C VAL A 147 -37.28 -7.84 -8.36
N LEU A 148 -37.51 -6.82 -9.18
CA LEU A 148 -36.99 -5.48 -8.91
C LEU A 148 -37.70 -4.77 -7.74
N HIS A 149 -39.01 -4.96 -7.56
CA HIS A 149 -39.76 -4.31 -6.48
C HIS A 149 -39.48 -4.97 -5.12
N ARG A 150 -39.41 -6.31 -5.07
CA ARG A 150 -39.07 -7.05 -3.85
C ARG A 150 -37.63 -6.79 -3.39
N ARG A 151 -36.70 -6.63 -4.34
CA ARG A 151 -35.29 -6.30 -4.04
C ARG A 151 -35.12 -4.91 -3.43
N LEU A 152 -35.95 -3.92 -3.81
CA LEU A 152 -35.86 -2.55 -3.27
C LEU A 152 -36.30 -2.46 -1.80
N GLU A 153 -37.25 -3.29 -1.38
CA GLU A 153 -37.71 -3.35 0.01
C GLU A 153 -36.66 -4.00 0.94
N GLU A 154 -35.78 -4.84 0.40
CA GLU A 154 -34.68 -5.49 1.14
C GLU A 154 -33.45 -4.56 1.31
N VAL A 155 -33.29 -3.53 0.46
CA VAL A 155 -32.18 -2.56 0.52
C VAL A 155 -32.00 -1.92 1.90
N PRO A 156 -33.03 -1.38 2.59
CA PRO A 156 -32.84 -0.77 3.91
C PRO A 156 -32.29 -1.76 4.94
N PHE A 157 -32.64 -3.04 4.86
CA PHE A 157 -32.09 -4.06 5.74
C PHE A 157 -30.59 -4.26 5.51
N TYR A 158 -30.15 -4.29 4.24
CA TYR A 158 -28.71 -4.36 3.91
C TYR A 158 -27.94 -3.12 4.38
N VAL A 159 -28.55 -1.93 4.32
CA VAL A 159 -27.93 -0.70 4.83
C VAL A 159 -27.74 -0.77 6.34
N ILE A 160 -28.76 -1.21 7.10
CA ILE A 160 -28.66 -1.36 8.57
C ILE A 160 -27.57 -2.38 8.93
N MET A 161 -27.51 -3.51 8.22
CA MET A 161 -26.46 -4.52 8.40
C MET A 161 -25.08 -3.96 8.06
N GLY A 162 -24.96 -3.14 7.01
CA GLY A 162 -23.71 -2.45 6.64
C GLY A 162 -23.25 -1.47 7.72
N VAL A 163 -24.15 -0.67 8.28
CA VAL A 163 -23.85 0.24 9.40
C VAL A 163 -23.43 -0.55 10.65
N GLY A 164 -24.13 -1.64 10.97
CA GLY A 164 -23.75 -2.56 12.05
C GLY A 164 -22.35 -3.14 11.86
N GLY A 165 -22.04 -3.64 10.66
CA GLY A 165 -20.72 -4.16 10.32
C GLY A 165 -19.62 -3.10 10.38
N GLY A 166 -19.88 -1.90 9.88
CA GLY A 166 -18.94 -0.78 9.90
C GLY A 166 -18.62 -0.30 11.32
N THR A 167 -19.64 -0.15 12.17
CA THR A 167 -19.46 0.24 13.58
C THR A 167 -18.70 -0.82 14.38
N LEU A 168 -18.99 -2.10 14.17
CA LEU A 168 -18.26 -3.21 14.79
C LEU A 168 -16.80 -3.25 14.32
N GLY A 169 -16.54 -3.02 13.03
CA GLY A 169 -15.18 -2.91 12.48
C GLY A 169 -14.38 -1.74 13.07
N ALA A 170 -15.02 -0.58 13.24
CA ALA A 170 -14.41 0.58 13.92
C ALA A 170 -14.09 0.28 15.38
N LEU A 171 -14.99 -0.39 16.11
CA LEU A 171 -14.76 -0.83 17.48
C LEU A 171 -13.58 -1.80 17.57
N PHE A 172 -13.53 -2.80 16.69
CA PHE A 172 -12.41 -3.75 16.61
C PHE A 172 -11.07 -3.04 16.39
N ASN A 173 -11.03 -2.09 15.45
CA ASN A 173 -9.83 -1.30 15.18
C ASN A 173 -9.40 -0.45 16.40
N ALA A 174 -10.35 0.12 17.14
CA ALA A 174 -10.08 0.88 18.35
C ALA A 174 -9.46 0.00 19.45
N VAL A 175 -10.01 -1.21 19.65
CA VAL A 175 -9.48 -2.19 20.61
C VAL A 175 -8.08 -2.63 20.21
N TRP A 176 -7.88 -2.97 18.93
CA TRP A 176 -6.58 -3.36 18.39
C TRP A 176 -5.52 -2.26 18.60
N LYS A 177 -5.87 -1.01 18.31
CA LYS A 177 -4.99 0.16 18.52
C LYS A 177 -4.65 0.35 20.01
N SER A 178 -5.62 0.19 20.90
CA SER A 178 -5.41 0.26 22.35
C SER A 178 -4.43 -0.82 22.82
N MET A 179 -4.60 -2.06 22.34
CA MET A 179 -3.71 -3.17 22.67
C MET A 179 -2.28 -2.93 22.17
N ASN A 180 -2.11 -2.48 20.92
CA ASN A 180 -0.78 -2.21 20.37
C ASN A 180 -0.07 -1.05 21.08
N LYS A 181 -0.82 -0.03 21.52
CA LYS A 181 -0.28 1.04 22.36
C LYS A 181 0.26 0.49 23.68
N ARG A 182 -0.49 -0.40 24.34
CA ARG A 182 -0.06 -1.07 25.58
C ARG A 182 1.21 -1.89 25.36
N ARG A 183 1.27 -2.68 24.27
CA ARG A 183 2.48 -3.46 23.90
C ARG A 183 3.71 -2.58 23.71
N LYS A 184 3.56 -1.44 23.02
CA LYS A 184 4.67 -0.50 22.79
C LYS A 184 5.15 0.14 24.09
N ILE A 185 4.24 0.48 25.00
CA ILE A 185 4.59 1.05 26.32
C ILE A 185 5.40 0.04 27.15
N ILE A 186 4.99 -1.23 27.17
CA ILE A 186 5.71 -2.28 27.90
C ILE A 186 7.12 -2.49 27.32
N TYR A 187 7.25 -2.54 25.99
CA TYR A 187 8.56 -2.67 25.33
C TYR A 187 9.49 -1.48 25.65
N LEU A 188 8.95 -0.25 25.65
CA LEU A 188 9.70 0.95 25.97
C LEU A 188 10.15 0.96 27.45
N ARG A 189 9.29 0.51 28.38
CA ARG A 189 9.67 0.36 29.79
C ARG A 189 10.79 -0.68 29.97
N TYR A 190 10.69 -1.81 29.29
CA TYR A 190 11.72 -2.86 29.35
C TYR A 190 13.08 -2.39 28.82
N THR A 191 13.12 -1.68 27.68
CA THR A 191 14.39 -1.17 27.12
C THR A 191 14.99 -0.02 27.93
N SER A 192 14.16 0.80 28.59
CA SER A 192 14.63 1.86 29.49
C SER A 192 15.26 1.30 30.76
N ASP A 193 14.75 0.18 31.29
CA ASP A 193 15.28 -0.45 32.50
C ASP A 193 16.63 -1.13 32.24
N LYS A 194 16.80 -1.78 31.08
CA LYS A 194 18.08 -2.39 30.66
C LYS A 194 19.21 -1.39 30.41
N LYS A 195 18.90 -0.10 30.22
CA LYS A 195 19.90 0.96 29.98
C LYS A 195 20.43 1.60 31.27
N ARG A 196 19.82 1.35 32.42
CA ARG A 196 20.33 1.76 33.73
C ARG A 196 21.22 0.66 34.31
#